data_AF-A0A2V8GJI9-F1
#
_entry.id   AF-A0A2V8GJI9-F1
#
_cell.length_a   1.000
_cell.length_b   1.000
_cell.length_c   1.000
_cell.angle_alpha   90.00
_cell.angle_beta   90.00
_cell.angle_gamma   90.00
#
_symmetry.space_group_name_H-M   'P 1'
#
loop_
_entity.id
_entity.type
_entity.pdbx_description
1 polymer ?
#
loop_
_entity_poly.entity_id
_entity_poly.type
_entity_poly.pdbx_seq_one_letter_code
_entity_poly.pdbx_strand_id
1 'polypeptide(L)'
;HGSDETLRTQLEPLFVQYGINVVLTGHEHFYERIKPQKGIAYFITGSSAKLREGNITPSEFEAAGFDTGYTFMLVEIVGDDMYYQALTDTGKTVDSGSIHRVGKVEPTPNRTAQPVVPTTGNGKKLPPAGDRK
;
A
#
# COMPACT_ATOMS: atom_id res chain seq x y z
N HIS A 1 -6.87 -9.71 14.34
CA HIS A 1 -6.75 -9.10 15.67
C HIS A 1 -7.15 -7.64 15.52
N GLY A 2 -7.83 -7.07 16.52
CA GLY A 2 -8.26 -5.68 16.46
C GLY A 2 -7.06 -4.72 16.53
N SER A 3 -7.34 -3.42 16.52
CA SER A 3 -6.32 -2.39 16.73
C SER A 3 -5.59 -2.55 18.07
N ASP A 4 -4.25 -2.48 18.05
CA ASP A 4 -3.45 -2.34 19.28
C ASP A 4 -3.41 -0.86 19.71
N GLU A 5 -4.33 -0.50 20.59
CA GLU A 5 -4.48 0.86 21.10
C GLU A 5 -3.28 1.32 21.93
N THR A 6 -2.58 0.39 22.59
CA THR A 6 -1.41 0.71 23.41
C THR A 6 -0.26 1.14 22.52
N LEU A 7 0.00 0.38 21.46
CA LEU A 7 1.04 0.69 20.49
C LEU A 7 0.75 2.02 19.76
N ARG A 8 -0.53 2.24 19.39
CA ARG A 8 -0.94 3.49 18.75
C ARG A 8 -0.70 4.71 19.65
N THR A 9 -1.06 4.61 20.93
CA THR A 9 -0.90 5.71 21.89
C THR A 9 0.57 6.12 22.09
N GLN A 10 1.49 5.17 21.96
CA GLN A 10 2.92 5.43 22.10
C GLN A 10 3.57 5.94 20.80
N LEU A 11 3.19 5.39 19.64
CA LEU A 11 3.85 5.70 18.37
C LEU A 11 3.24 6.89 17.62
N GLU A 12 1.92 7.07 17.67
CA GLU A 12 1.25 8.15 16.93
C GLU A 12 1.79 9.55 17.31
N PRO A 13 2.10 9.86 18.59
CA PRO A 13 2.76 11.12 18.94
C PRO A 13 4.12 11.31 18.24
N LEU A 14 4.91 10.24 18.11
CA LEU A 14 6.20 10.27 17.42
C LEU A 14 5.99 10.47 15.91
N PHE A 15 5.01 9.80 15.31
CA PHE A 15 4.70 9.97 13.90
C PHE A 15 4.33 11.40 13.56
N VAL A 16 3.51 12.03 14.41
CA VAL A 16 3.16 13.46 14.29
C VAL A 16 4.39 14.34 14.48
N GLN A 17 5.21 14.08 15.50
CA GLN A 17 6.41 14.87 15.78
C GLN A 17 7.41 14.86 14.62
N TYR A 18 7.60 13.71 13.98
CA TYR A 18 8.56 13.54 12.88
C TYR A 18 7.95 13.73 11.49
N GLY A 19 6.68 14.11 11.38
CA GLY A 19 6.04 14.42 10.11
C GLY A 19 5.86 13.21 9.19
N ILE A 20 5.57 12.03 9.75
CA ILE A 20 5.24 10.83 8.98
C ILE A 20 3.91 11.06 8.25
N ASN A 21 3.88 10.80 6.94
CA ASN A 21 2.67 10.96 6.13
C ASN A 21 1.91 9.65 5.91
N VAL A 22 2.63 8.52 5.92
CA VAL A 22 2.07 7.21 5.59
C VAL A 22 2.61 6.15 6.54
N VAL A 23 1.72 5.31 7.05
CA VAL A 23 2.04 4.12 7.83
C VAL A 23 1.46 2.91 7.13
N LEU A 24 2.32 1.94 6.81
CA LEU A 24 1.96 0.66 6.25
C LEU A 24 2.14 -0.42 7.31
N THR A 25 1.10 -1.20 7.57
CA THR A 25 1.15 -2.33 8.50
C THR A 25 0.74 -3.62 7.80
N GLY A 26 1.15 -4.74 8.38
CA GLY A 26 0.68 -6.08 8.02
C GLY A 26 -0.02 -6.71 9.22
N HIS A 27 0.27 -7.99 9.48
CA HIS A 27 -0.31 -8.82 10.55
C HIS A 27 -1.81 -9.14 10.38
N GLU A 28 -2.64 -8.14 10.08
CA GLU A 28 -4.02 -8.35 9.71
C GLU A 28 -4.15 -8.84 8.27
N HIS A 29 -4.87 -9.93 8.08
CA HIS A 29 -4.91 -10.70 6.84
C HIS A 29 -5.96 -10.20 5.84
N PHE A 30 -6.04 -8.89 5.66
CA PHE A 30 -6.92 -8.19 4.73
C PHE A 30 -6.24 -6.89 4.25
N TYR A 31 -6.86 -6.22 3.28
CA TYR A 31 -6.53 -4.86 2.90
C TYR A 31 -7.50 -3.89 3.58
N GLU A 32 -6.98 -2.81 4.17
CA GLU A 32 -7.80 -1.73 4.68
C GLU A 32 -7.05 -0.40 4.57
N ARG A 33 -7.75 0.65 4.15
CA ARG A 33 -7.28 2.03 4.28
C ARG A 33 -8.20 2.77 5.24
N ILE A 34 -7.58 3.38 6.24
CA ILE A 34 -8.27 4.21 7.23
C ILE A 34 -8.26 5.67 6.74
N LYS A 35 -9.35 6.40 6.99
CA LYS A 35 -9.42 7.85 6.81
C LYS A 35 -8.25 8.51 7.54
N PRO A 36 -7.57 9.50 6.94
CA PRO A 36 -6.39 10.09 7.55
C PRO A 36 -6.60 10.54 8.99
N GLN A 37 -5.69 10.17 9.88
CA GLN A 37 -5.72 10.56 11.29
C GLN A 37 -4.57 11.52 11.54
N LYS A 38 -4.87 12.74 12.00
CA LYS A 38 -3.87 13.80 12.24
C LYS A 38 -2.98 14.07 11.02
N GLY A 39 -3.54 13.95 9.81
CA GLY A 39 -2.82 14.14 8.54
C GLY A 39 -1.98 12.95 8.07
N ILE A 40 -2.07 11.80 8.75
CA ILE A 40 -1.33 10.58 8.43
C ILE A 40 -2.29 9.57 7.80
N ALA A 41 -1.91 9.02 6.65
CA ALA A 41 -2.62 7.91 6.01
C ALA A 41 -2.15 6.56 6.57
N TYR A 42 -3.10 5.68 6.88
CA TYR A 42 -2.83 4.35 7.44
C TYR A 42 -3.38 3.28 6.51
N PHE A 43 -2.55 2.27 6.24
CA PHE A 43 -2.91 1.12 5.41
C PHE A 43 -2.55 -0.18 6.10
N ILE A 44 -3.47 -1.14 6.03
CA ILE A 44 -3.21 -2.55 6.29
C ILE A 44 -3.01 -3.23 4.93
N THR A 45 -1.89 -3.92 4.79
CA THR A 45 -1.44 -4.61 3.56
C THR A 45 -1.03 -6.05 3.86
N GLY A 46 -1.84 -6.78 4.64
CA GLY A 46 -1.43 -8.08 5.18
C GLY A 46 -2.07 -9.31 4.53
N SER A 47 -2.91 -9.15 3.51
CA SER A 47 -3.48 -10.29 2.76
C SER A 47 -2.62 -10.80 1.62
N SER A 48 -1.28 -10.72 1.67
CA SER A 48 -0.44 -11.19 0.54
C SER A 48 -0.11 -12.69 0.57
N ALA A 49 -0.29 -13.37 1.71
CA ALA A 49 0.09 -14.79 1.87
C ALA A 49 -0.97 -15.63 2.59
N LYS A 50 -1.73 -15.03 3.52
CA LYS A 50 -2.85 -15.69 4.20
C LYS A 50 -4.03 -14.73 4.22
N LEU A 51 -5.21 -15.25 3.94
CA LEU A 51 -6.46 -14.50 3.92
C LEU A 51 -7.29 -14.83 5.16
N ARG A 52 -7.98 -13.83 5.71
CA ARG A 52 -9.07 -14.01 6.68
C ARG A 52 -10.32 -13.32 6.12
N GLU A 53 -11.13 -14.08 5.41
CA GLU A 53 -12.36 -13.58 4.80
C GLU A 53 -13.38 -13.13 5.84
N GLY A 54 -14.04 -12.00 5.58
CA GLY A 54 -15.07 -11.42 6.45
C GLY A 54 -14.56 -10.87 7.78
N ASN A 55 -13.27 -10.51 7.85
CA ASN A 55 -12.61 -10.10 9.10
C ASN A 55 -12.39 -8.58 9.19
N ILE A 56 -12.90 -7.81 8.22
CA ILE A 56 -13.04 -6.35 8.37
C ILE A 56 -14.26 -6.06 9.23
N THR A 57 -14.06 -5.31 10.31
CA THR A 57 -15.16 -4.76 11.10
C THR A 57 -15.44 -3.36 10.60
N PRO A 58 -16.63 -3.08 10.01
CA PRO A 58 -16.94 -1.76 9.53
C PRO A 58 -16.80 -0.72 10.64
N SER A 59 -16.12 0.37 10.35
CA SER A 59 -15.97 1.49 11.27
C SER A 59 -16.18 2.82 10.56
N GLU A 60 -16.48 3.87 11.32
CA GLU A 60 -16.58 5.22 10.77
C GLU A 60 -15.25 5.74 10.19
N PHE A 61 -14.14 5.11 10.57
CA PHE A 61 -12.80 5.44 10.13
C PHE A 61 -12.40 4.70 8.86
N GLU A 62 -13.13 3.66 8.44
CA GLU A 62 -12.84 2.95 7.20
C GLU A 62 -13.04 3.87 5.99
N ALA A 63 -12.06 3.92 5.11
CA ALA A 63 -12.15 4.62 3.83
C ALA A 63 -12.26 3.64 2.65
N ALA A 64 -11.58 2.49 2.74
CA ALA A 64 -11.71 1.38 1.81
C ALA A 64 -11.28 0.08 2.51
N GLY A 65 -11.93 -1.04 2.19
CA GLY A 65 -11.66 -2.35 2.76
C GLY A 65 -11.80 -3.46 1.72
N PHE A 66 -10.96 -4.49 1.83
CA PHE A 66 -11.06 -5.69 1.02
C PHE A 66 -10.46 -6.91 1.73
N ASP A 67 -11.31 -7.89 2.02
CA ASP A 67 -10.96 -9.10 2.76
C ASP A 67 -11.35 -10.40 2.03
N THR A 68 -11.81 -10.31 0.77
CA THR A 68 -12.27 -11.48 -0.01
C THR A 68 -11.20 -12.10 -0.90
N GLY A 69 -9.97 -11.59 -0.86
CA GLY A 69 -8.88 -12.09 -1.70
C GLY A 69 -7.50 -11.60 -1.30
N TYR A 70 -6.49 -12.17 -1.95
CA TYR A 70 -5.11 -11.74 -1.76
C TYR A 70 -4.86 -10.40 -2.42
N THR A 71 -4.07 -9.54 -1.76
CA THR A 71 -3.71 -8.23 -2.31
C THR A 71 -2.23 -7.92 -2.15
N PHE A 72 -1.74 -7.04 -3.02
CA PHE A 72 -0.47 -6.34 -2.88
C PHE A 72 -0.65 -4.87 -3.29
N MET A 73 0.20 -3.98 -2.77
CA MET A 73 0.15 -2.56 -3.09
C MET A 73 1.36 -2.14 -3.92
N LEU A 74 1.11 -1.41 -5.00
CA LEU A 74 2.10 -0.65 -5.74
C LEU A 74 2.15 0.77 -5.21
N VAL A 75 3.36 1.30 -5.03
CA VAL A 75 3.60 2.67 -4.59
C VAL A 75 4.63 3.32 -5.50
N GLU A 76 4.29 4.51 -6.00
CA GLU A 76 5.20 5.38 -6.75
C GLU A 76 5.28 6.73 -6.04
N ILE A 77 6.49 7.28 -5.90
CA ILE A 77 6.70 8.58 -5.27
C ILE A 77 7.38 9.50 -6.28
N VAL A 78 6.75 10.62 -6.57
CA VAL A 78 7.25 11.66 -7.48
C VAL A 78 7.21 13.00 -6.75
N GLY A 79 8.38 13.53 -6.41
CA GLY A 79 8.46 14.75 -5.61
C GLY A 79 7.79 14.56 -4.24
N ASP A 80 6.78 15.38 -3.96
CA ASP A 80 6.01 15.35 -2.72
C ASP A 80 4.72 14.53 -2.82
N ASP A 81 4.47 13.89 -3.97
CA ASP A 81 3.27 13.08 -4.19
C ASP A 81 3.59 11.58 -4.17
N MET A 82 2.87 10.85 -3.34
CA MET A 82 2.85 9.38 -3.35
C MET A 82 1.58 8.91 -4.04
N TYR A 83 1.70 8.15 -5.11
CA TYR A 83 0.61 7.42 -5.76
C TYR A 83 0.58 5.98 -5.26
N TYR A 84 -0.62 5.45 -5.02
CA TYR A 84 -0.80 4.07 -4.59
C TYR A 84 -1.88 3.36 -5.38
N GLN A 85 -1.71 2.05 -5.53
CA GLN A 85 -2.69 1.16 -6.09
C GLN A 85 -2.64 -0.19 -5.38
N ALA A 86 -3.73 -0.58 -4.72
CA ALA A 86 -3.91 -1.93 -4.19
C ALA A 86 -4.53 -2.82 -5.28
N LEU A 87 -3.90 -3.95 -5.55
CA LEU A 87 -4.26 -4.90 -6.60
C LEU A 87 -4.52 -6.28 -5.99
N THR A 88 -5.47 -7.01 -6.58
CA THR A 88 -5.60 -8.44 -6.35
C THR A 88 -4.46 -9.22 -7.03
N ASP A 89 -4.29 -10.49 -6.65
CA ASP A 89 -3.42 -11.46 -7.33
C ASP A 89 -3.74 -11.66 -8.83
N THR A 90 -4.97 -11.35 -9.23
CA THR A 90 -5.46 -11.36 -10.62
C THR A 90 -5.27 -10.01 -11.34
N GLY A 91 -4.68 -9.01 -10.68
CA GLY A 91 -4.39 -7.69 -11.25
C GLY A 91 -5.59 -6.72 -11.26
N LYS A 92 -6.68 -7.01 -10.56
CA LYS A 92 -7.82 -6.10 -10.42
C LYS A 92 -7.52 -5.05 -9.35
N THR A 93 -7.80 -3.79 -9.64
CA THR A 93 -7.70 -2.71 -8.64
C THR A 93 -8.80 -2.84 -7.58
N VAL A 94 -8.36 -2.78 -6.33
CA VAL A 94 -9.20 -2.75 -5.12
C VAL A 94 -9.36 -1.32 -4.61
N ASP A 95 -8.25 -0.57 -4.59
CA ASP A 95 -8.21 0.82 -4.13
C ASP A 95 -7.04 1.54 -4.80
N SER A 96 -7.15 2.85 -4.96
CA SER A 96 -6.09 3.68 -5.55
C SER A 96 -6.26 5.14 -5.20
N GLY A 97 -5.17 5.89 -5.18
CA GLY A 97 -5.22 7.33 -4.99
C GLY A 97 -3.84 7.94 -4.88
N SER A 98 -3.80 9.16 -4.34
CA SER A 98 -2.57 9.86 -4.04
C SER A 98 -2.57 10.44 -2.62
N ILE A 99 -1.38 10.62 -2.07
CA ILE A 99 -1.12 11.27 -0.79
C ILE A 99 -0.06 12.33 -1.03
N HIS A 100 -0.42 13.58 -0.76
CA HIS A 100 0.51 14.69 -0.81
C HIS A 100 1.25 14.82 0.53
N ARG A 101 2.55 15.09 0.48
CA ARG A 101 3.38 15.29 1.66
C ARG A 101 2.88 16.50 2.46
N VAL A 102 2.61 16.29 3.74
CA VAL A 102 2.25 17.33 4.70
C VAL A 102 3.29 17.33 5.82
N GLY A 103 4.36 18.12 5.68
CA GLY A 103 5.44 18.18 6.67
C GLY A 103 6.61 19.10 6.30
N LYS A 104 7.23 19.73 7.31
CA LYS A 104 8.35 20.68 7.20
C LYS A 104 9.75 20.05 7.22
N VAL A 105 9.85 18.72 7.10
CA VAL A 105 11.15 18.06 7.10
C VAL A 105 11.73 18.21 5.70
N GLU A 106 12.78 19.02 5.57
CA GLU A 106 13.49 19.18 4.29
C GLU A 106 13.79 17.78 3.70
N PRO A 107 13.55 17.58 2.39
CA PRO A 107 13.94 16.34 1.72
C PRO A 107 15.40 16.04 2.03
N THR A 108 15.74 14.80 2.36
CA THR A 108 17.14 14.41 2.44
C THR A 108 17.78 14.67 1.07
N PRO A 109 18.82 15.53 0.98
CA PRO A 109 19.43 15.82 -0.31
C PRO A 109 19.95 14.53 -0.97
N ASN A 110 19.75 14.37 -2.28
CA ASN A 110 20.26 13.28 -3.15
C ASN A 110 19.55 11.91 -3.16
N ARG A 111 18.26 11.79 -2.83
CA ARG A 111 17.50 10.57 -3.19
C ARG A 111 16.59 10.83 -4.37
N THR A 112 17.11 10.75 -5.60
CA THR A 112 16.28 10.57 -6.79
C THR A 112 15.62 9.20 -6.70
N ALA A 113 14.33 9.15 -6.36
CA ALA A 113 13.51 8.00 -6.68
C ALA A 113 13.51 7.88 -8.21
N GLN A 114 14.20 6.87 -8.74
CA GLN A 114 14.09 6.58 -10.17
C GLN A 114 12.65 6.11 -10.43
N PRO A 115 11.94 6.68 -11.42
CA PRO A 115 10.63 6.19 -11.80
C PRO A 115 10.73 4.70 -12.13
N VAL A 116 9.83 3.88 -11.56
CA VAL A 116 9.67 2.50 -12.00
C VAL A 116 8.98 2.59 -13.35
N VAL A 117 9.75 2.58 -14.44
CA VAL A 117 9.18 2.47 -15.78
C VAL A 117 8.42 1.14 -15.86
N PRO A 118 7.11 1.13 -16.12
CA PRO A 118 6.41 -0.12 -16.39
C PRO A 118 7.05 -0.72 -17.63
N THR A 119 7.77 -1.83 -17.49
CA THR A 119 8.19 -2.60 -18.65
C THR A 119 6.92 -3.16 -19.29
N THR A 120 6.40 -2.47 -20.30
CA THR A 120 5.62 -3.12 -21.34
C THR A 120 6.46 -4.28 -21.84
N GLY A 121 6.00 -5.50 -21.57
CA GLY A 121 6.68 -6.72 -21.98
C GLY A 121 6.85 -6.75 -23.49
N ASN A 122 8.00 -6.29 -23.98
CA ASN A 122 8.41 -6.53 -25.34
C ASN A 122 8.69 -8.03 -25.49
N GLY A 123 7.97 -8.63 -26.43
CA GLY A 123 7.81 -10.07 -26.57
C GLY A 123 9.10 -10.86 -26.50
N LYS A 124 9.12 -11.86 -25.60
CA LYS A 124 9.95 -13.04 -25.81
C LYS A 124 9.44 -13.75 -27.06
N LYS A 125 10.24 -13.71 -28.12
CA LYS A 125 10.10 -14.53 -29.31
C LYS A 125 9.96 -16.00 -28.87
N LEU A 126 8.83 -16.62 -29.19
CA LEU A 126 8.60 -18.04 -28.97
C LEU A 126 9.70 -18.83 -29.70
N PRO A 127 10.37 -19.83 -29.08
CA PRO A 127 11.30 -20.67 -29.81
C PRO A 127 10.56 -21.45 -30.91
N PRO A 128 11.21 -21.73 -32.06
CA PRO A 128 10.56 -22.43 -33.16
C PRO A 128 10.14 -23.84 -32.71
N ALA A 129 8.96 -24.26 -33.16
CA ALA A 129 8.44 -25.60 -32.94
C ALA A 129 9.44 -26.62 -33.47
N GLY A 130 10.07 -27.37 -32.56
CA GLY A 130 10.86 -28.55 -32.89
C GLY A 130 9.95 -29.61 -33.48
N ASP A 131 10.35 -30.11 -34.64
CA ASP A 131 9.64 -31.06 -35.45
C ASP A 131 9.32 -32.34 -34.67
N ARG A 132 8.08 -32.82 -34.80
CA ARG A 132 7.65 -34.11 -34.27
C ARG A 132 8.37 -35.23 -35.01
N LYS A 133 9.02 -36.13 -34.26
CA LYS A 133 9.26 -37.51 -34.67
C LYS A 133 8.73 -38.44 -33.59
#